data_AF-A0A1I1ZDA4-F1
#
_entry.id   AF-A0A1I1ZDA4-F1
#
_cell.length_a   1.000
_cell.length_b   1.000
_cell.length_c   1.000
_cell.angle_alpha   90.00
_cell.angle_beta   90.00
_cell.angle_gamma   90.00
#
_symmetry.space_group_name_H-M   'P 1'
#
loop_
_entity.id
_entity.type
_entity.pdbx_description
1 polymer ?
#
loop_
_entity_poly.entity_id
_entity_poly.type
_entity_poly.pdbx_seq_one_letter_code
_entity_poly.pdbx_strand_id
1 'polypeptide(L)' 'MSPPMYTAIPATTDRAYWQMKTDDATRSLQVFVPIYPDLHQQLKAEAWKASQTRLAKKVKSLPPLDVEQSGHF' A
#
# COMPACT_ATOMS: atom_id res chain seq x y z
N MET A 1 17.65 3.87 -21.73
CA MET A 1 17.34 4.39 -20.38
C MET A 1 17.11 3.20 -19.47
N SER A 2 17.83 3.09 -18.36
CA SER A 2 17.62 2.02 -17.38
C SER A 2 16.25 2.19 -16.72
N PRO A 3 15.48 1.11 -16.49
CA PRO A 3 14.22 1.22 -15.78
C PRO A 3 14.46 1.73 -14.36
N PRO A 4 13.63 2.64 -13.83
CA PRO A 4 13.79 3.10 -12.48
C PRO A 4 13.50 1.96 -11.49
N MET A 5 14.44 1.70 -10.59
CA MET A 5 14.33 0.69 -9.54
C MET A 5 13.58 1.29 -8.35
N TYR A 6 12.26 1.21 -8.37
CA TYR A 6 11.44 1.47 -7.19
C TYR A 6 11.13 0.16 -6.47
N THR A 7 11.33 0.12 -5.16
CA THR A 7 10.98 -1.01 -4.29
C THR A 7 9.69 -0.77 -3.49
N ALA A 8 9.17 0.46 -3.52
CA ALA A 8 7.89 0.85 -2.92
C ALA A 8 7.31 2.04 -3.68
N ILE A 9 6.01 2.30 -3.52
CA ILE A 9 5.35 3.46 -4.12
C ILE A 9 5.88 4.73 -3.44
N PRO A 10 6.58 5.63 -4.16
CA PRO A 10 7.14 6.85 -3.59
C PRO A 10 6.06 7.91 -3.39
N ALA A 11 6.39 8.94 -2.61
CA ALA A 11 5.50 10.09 -2.41
C ALA A 11 5.16 10.79 -3.74
N THR A 12 3.99 11.42 -3.82
CA THR A 12 3.51 12.16 -5.00
C THR A 12 4.37 13.36 -5.39
N THR A 13 5.30 13.76 -4.52
CA THR A 13 6.32 14.78 -4.80
C THR A 13 7.45 14.29 -5.70
N ASP A 14 7.62 12.97 -5.85
CA ASP A 14 8.64 12.38 -6.73
C ASP A 14 8.25 12.54 -8.20
N ARG A 15 8.93 13.45 -8.90
CA ARG A 15 8.65 13.76 -10.31
C ARG A 15 9.20 12.72 -11.29
N ALA A 16 10.04 11.80 -10.83
CA ALA A 16 10.56 10.70 -11.66
C ALA A 16 9.57 9.53 -11.71
N TYR A 17 8.66 9.43 -10.74
CA TYR A 17 7.60 8.45 -10.69
C TYR A 17 6.22 9.02 -11.06
N TRP A 18 5.93 10.26 -10.68
CA TRP A 18 4.63 10.90 -10.88
C TRP A 18 4.66 11.94 -12.00
N GLN A 19 3.64 11.89 -12.85
CA GLN A 19 3.34 12.88 -13.86
C GLN A 19 2.13 13.70 -13.42
N MET A 20 2.26 15.02 -13.46
CA MET A 20 1.13 15.92 -13.26
C MET A 20 0.37 16.07 -14.59
N LYS A 21 -0.94 15.83 -14.55
CA LYS A 21 -1.86 16.14 -15.64
C LYS A 21 -2.78 17.25 -15.20
N THR A 22 -2.98 18.21 -16.08
CA THR A 22 -3.91 19.32 -15.90
C THR A 22 -4.98 19.17 -16.97
N ASP A 23 -6.24 19.16 -16.57
CA ASP A 23 -7.35 19.19 -17.52
C ASP A 23 -7.56 20.64 -18.01
N ASP A 24 -7.38 20.86 -19.31
CA ASP A 24 -7.43 22.20 -19.91
C ASP A 24 -8.86 22.79 -19.88
N ALA A 25 -9.88 21.91 -19.91
CA ALA A 25 -11.29 22.30 -19.93
C ALA A 25 -11.77 22.87 -18.59
N THR A 26 -11.19 22.42 -17.47
CA THR A 26 -11.57 22.91 -16.14
C THR A 26 -10.50 23.75 -15.45
N ARG A 27 -9.24 23.77 -15.94
CA ARG A 27 -8.04 24.46 -15.39
C ARG A 27 -7.77 24.28 -13.89
N SER A 28 -8.63 23.57 -13.18
CA SER A 28 -8.72 23.53 -11.72
C SER A 28 -8.36 22.15 -11.17
N LEU A 29 -8.32 21.12 -12.03
CA LEU A 29 -7.96 19.76 -11.65
C LEU A 29 -6.52 19.47 -12.06
N GLN A 30 -5.62 19.55 -11.08
CA GLN A 30 -4.27 19.01 -11.16
C GLN A 30 -4.29 17.61 -10.54
N VAL A 31 -4.05 16.58 -11.36
CA VAL A 31 -4.02 15.18 -10.91
C VAL A 31 -2.65 14.58 -11.15
N PHE A 32 -2.15 13.82 -10.17
CA PHE A 32 -0.89 13.09 -10.30
C PHE A 32 -1.17 11.66 -10.72
N VAL A 33 -0.55 11.24 -11.81
CA VAL A 33 -0.66 9.87 -12.34
C VAL A 33 0.73 9.23 -12.41
N PRO A 34 0.87 7.92 -12.18
CA PRO A 34 2.17 7.27 -12.29
C PRO A 34 2.65 7.25 -13.75
N ILE A 35 3.94 7.51 -13.94
CA ILE A 35 4.61 7.46 -15.25
C ILE A 35 4.70 6.01 -15.76
N TYR A 36 4.92 5.07 -14.83
CA TYR A 36 5.06 3.63 -15.12
C TYR A 36 3.88 2.85 -14.52
N PRO A 37 2.79 2.63 -15.26
CA PRO A 37 1.58 2.02 -14.73
C PRO A 37 1.78 0.55 -14.31
N ASP A 38 2.53 -0.24 -15.09
CA ASP A 38 2.81 -1.64 -14.77
C ASP A 38 3.61 -1.80 -13.47
N LEU A 39 4.67 -1.01 -13.31
CA LEU A 39 5.46 -0.96 -12.09
C LEU A 39 4.59 -0.54 -10.89
N HIS A 40 3.70 0.44 -11.06
CA HIS A 40 2.78 0.85 -10.00
C HIS A 40 1.86 -0.29 -9.54
N GLN A 41 1.33 -1.07 -10.48
CA GLN A 41 0.49 -2.22 -10.15
C GLN A 41 1.27 -3.29 -9.39
N GLN A 42 2.50 -3.59 -9.80
CA GLN A 42 3.37 -4.55 -9.12
C GLN A 42 3.64 -4.12 -7.67
N LEU A 43 4.05 -2.87 -7.46
CA LEU A 43 4.33 -2.31 -6.13
C LEU A 43 3.08 -2.31 -5.24
N LYS A 44 1.91 -2.00 -5.82
CA LYS A 44 0.63 -2.05 -5.09
C LYS A 44 0.28 -3.47 -4.65
N ALA A 45 0.48 -4.45 -5.53
CA ALA A 45 0.23 -5.85 -5.21
C ALA A 45 1.17 -6.37 -4.11
N GLU A 46 2.45 -5.97 -4.15
CA GLU A 46 3.43 -6.34 -3.12
C GLU A 46 3.09 -5.73 -1.75
N ALA A 47 2.78 -4.42 -1.71
CA ALA A 47 2.37 -3.75 -0.49
C ALA A 47 1.10 -4.36 0.13
N TRP A 48 0.15 -4.77 -0.72
CA TRP A 48 -1.06 -5.46 -0.30
C TRP A 48 -0.75 -6.82 0.34
N LYS A 49 0.07 -7.65 -0.31
CA LYS A 49 0.50 -8.96 0.23
C LYS A 49 1.24 -8.83 1.55
N ALA A 50 2.13 -7.84 1.68
CA ALA A 50 2.84 -7.55 2.92
C ALA A 50 1.87 -7.16 4.06
N SER A 51 0.85 -6.35 3.74
CA SER A 51 -0.18 -5.93 4.70
C SER A 51 -1.03 -7.12 5.17
N GLN A 52 -1.47 -7.99 4.26
CA GLN A 52 -2.21 -9.20 4.62
C GLN A 52 -1.38 -10.15 5.48
N THR A 53 -0.10 -10.31 5.16
CA THR A 53 0.83 -11.15 5.96
C THR A 53 0.98 -10.60 7.38
N ARG A 54 1.08 -9.29 7.54
CA ARG A 54 1.13 -8.63 8.87
C ARG A 54 -0.16 -8.85 9.66
N LEU A 55 -1.32 -8.74 9.01
CA LEU A 55 -2.61 -9.03 9.64
C LEU A 55 -2.72 -10.48 10.09
N ALA A 56 -2.36 -11.44 9.23
CA ALA A 56 -2.39 -12.86 9.56
C ALA A 56 -1.46 -13.23 10.73
N LYS A 57 -0.28 -12.59 10.82
CA LYS A 57 0.64 -12.75 11.96
C LYS A 57 0.05 -12.21 13.26
N LYS A 58 -0.68 -11.08 13.20
CA LYS A 58 -1.34 -10.50 14.37
C LYS A 58 -2.47 -11.39 14.89
N VAL A 59 -3.23 -12.03 14.00
CA VAL A 59 -4.32 -12.97 14.36
C VAL A 59 -3.78 -14.26 14.99
N LYS A 60 -2.67 -14.80 14.48
CA LYS A 60 -2.03 -16.00 15.06
C LYS A 60 -1.39 -15.77 16.44
N SER A 61 -1.17 -14.52 16.83
CA SER A 61 -0.54 -14.16 18.11
C SER A 61 -1.56 -13.90 19.22
N LEU A 62 -2.86 -14.07 18.97
CA LEU A 62 -3.86 -14.06 20.03
C LEU A 62 -3.76 -15.38 20.81
N PRO A 63 -3.36 -15.37 22.10
CA PRO A 63 -3.47 -16.57 22.91
C PRO A 63 -4.96 -16.96 23.03
N PRO A 64 -5.28 -18.27 23.10
CA PRO A 64 -6.62 -18.69 23.47
C PRO A 64 -6.96 -18.05 24.82
N LEU A 65 -8.12 -17.40 24.90
CA LEU A 65 -8.65 -16.89 26.14
C LEU A 65 -8.97 -18.12 26.99
N ASP A 66 -8.08 -18.46 27.91
CA ASP A 66 -8.28 -19.53 28.88
C ASP A 66 -9.44 -19.11 29.79
N VAL A 67 -10.65 -19.54 29.44
CA VAL A 67 -11.83 -19.49 30.30
C VAL A 67 -11.71 -20.65 31.29
N GLU A 68 -10.80 -20.52 32.24
CA GLU A 68 -10.77 -21.28 33.49
C GLU A 68 -11.02 -20.27 34.61
N GLN A 69 -12.29 -19.90 34.81
CA GLN A 69 -12.69 -19.31 36.09
C GLN A 69 -13.98 -19.96 36.59
N SER A 70 -13.74 -20.87 37.55
CA SER A 70 -14.43 -20.92 38.84
C SER A 70 -15.76 -21.69 38.88
N GLY A 71 -15.65 -23.01 38.85
CA GLY A 71 -16.59 -23.90 39.53
C GLY A 71 -15.95 -24.49 40.79
N HIS A 72 -15.96 -23.75 41.90
CA HIS A 72 -15.82 -24.33 43.24
C HIS A 72 -16.20 -23.28 44.30
N PHE A 73 -17.36 -23.46 44.95
CA PHE A 73 -17.56 -23.45 46.40
C PHE A 73 -18.99 -23.91 46.70
#